data_AF-A0A4P5XFK0-F1
#
_entry.id   AF-A0A4P5XFK0-F1
#
_cell.length_a   1.000
_cell.length_b   1.000
_cell.length_c   1.000
_cell.angle_alpha   90.00
_cell.angle_beta   90.00
_cell.angle_gamma   90.00
#
_symmetry.space_group_name_H-M   'P 1'
#
loop_
_entity.id
_entity.type
_entity.pdbx_description
1 polymer ?
#
loop_
_entity_poly.entity_id
_entity_poly.type
_entity_poly.pdbx_seq_one_letter_code
_entity_poly.pdbx_strand_id
1 'polypeptide(L)'
;MGIAQFINPYVLYALLVLGAAGVGLAMPRRGTTPQIVGALVGALAFGLILLFMGLKAASTEGGVSNLPNIYFYIFSLIALGGALRVITHPKPVYGALYFILTVIASAGLFLILSAEFMAFALVIVYAGAILITYLFVIMLATQAPEEGQDEVLADYDVSAREPIAASVVGFLLIAVLTTMMFRGTSQLPAPAPVNQNELLASMPRKVERALLTTGKIAEGDKFESLDAAANVIIIKKADGTLLTIPQTDWPEEMAVTNPEALGFNLLREHPGTIEIAGVILLMAMLGAVVLSRKQVQLDEDAKAARVTQLAHLDPGNEPGVQSPLELGSPTSNPTGGAAS
;
A
#
# COMPACT_ATOMS: atom_id res chain seq x y z
N MET A 1 37.28 -5.38 24.13
CA MET A 1 36.26 -4.32 24.01
C MET A 1 35.09 -4.89 23.24
N GLY A 2 33.97 -5.16 23.91
CA GLY A 2 32.88 -5.98 23.36
C GLY A 2 32.02 -5.22 22.35
N ILE A 3 31.55 -5.94 21.33
CA ILE A 3 30.60 -5.50 20.29
C ILE A 3 29.34 -4.82 20.90
N ALA A 4 28.98 -5.16 22.14
CA ALA A 4 27.90 -4.53 22.91
C ALA A 4 28.06 -3.01 23.13
N GLN A 5 29.29 -2.46 23.16
CA GLN A 5 29.52 -1.02 23.33
C GLN A 5 29.20 -0.20 22.05
N PHE A 6 29.23 -0.82 20.88
CA PHE A 6 28.86 -0.18 19.61
C PHE A 6 27.35 -0.14 19.36
N ILE A 7 26.56 -0.88 20.16
CA ILE A 7 25.09 -0.91 20.09
C ILE A 7 24.52 0.11 21.09
N ASN A 8 25.00 1.35 21.01
CA ASN A 8 24.50 2.43 21.84
C ASN A 8 23.37 3.14 21.07
N PRO A 9 22.18 3.40 21.65
CA PRO A 9 21.09 4.16 21.01
C PRO A 9 21.54 5.49 20.38
N TYR A 10 22.62 6.11 20.87
CA TYR A 10 23.20 7.31 20.27
C TYR A 10 23.67 7.13 18.81
N VAL A 11 24.16 5.95 18.42
CA VAL A 11 24.56 5.67 17.03
C VAL A 11 23.35 5.69 16.11
N LEU A 12 22.22 5.13 16.54
CA LEU A 12 20.97 5.16 15.77
C LEU A 12 20.46 6.59 15.61
N TYR A 13 20.49 7.41 16.67
CA TYR A 13 20.11 8.82 16.55
C TYR A 13 21.04 9.59 15.61
N ALA A 14 22.35 9.35 15.66
CA ALA A 14 23.30 9.97 14.74
C ALA A 14 23.03 9.58 13.28
N LEU A 15 22.72 8.30 13.01
CA LEU A 15 22.34 7.83 11.69
C LEU A 15 21.00 8.40 11.23
N LEU A 16 20.04 8.58 12.13
CA LEU A 16 18.77 9.25 11.81
C LEU A 16 18.98 10.72 11.44
N VAL A 17 19.86 11.45 12.15
CA VAL A 17 20.22 12.83 11.79
C VAL A 17 20.90 12.87 10.41
N LEU A 18 21.80 11.92 10.14
CA LEU A 18 22.44 11.79 8.83
C LEU A 18 21.44 11.44 7.72
N GLY A 19 20.46 10.58 8.02
CA GLY A 19 19.34 10.28 7.14
C GLY A 19 18.46 11.51 6.86
N ALA A 20 18.17 12.32 7.89
CA ALA A 20 17.42 13.56 7.75
C ALA A 20 18.13 14.55 6.83
N ALA A 21 19.45 14.70 6.99
CA ALA A 21 20.26 15.51 6.09
C ALA A 21 20.26 14.95 4.65
N GLY A 22 20.40 13.63 4.50
CA GLY A 22 20.34 12.95 3.20
C GLY A 22 19.02 13.18 2.46
N VAL A 23 17.89 12.92 3.11
CA VAL A 23 16.54 13.14 2.53
C VAL A 23 16.30 14.62 2.26
N GLY A 24 16.69 15.50 3.18
CA GLY A 24 16.55 16.96 3.03
C GLY A 24 17.32 17.52 1.84
N LEU A 25 18.48 16.92 1.51
CA LEU A 25 19.29 17.27 0.33
C LEU A 25 18.81 16.57 -0.96
N ALA A 26 18.17 15.41 -0.84
CA ALA A 26 17.65 14.66 -1.99
C ALA A 26 16.39 15.29 -2.62
N MET A 27 15.66 16.11 -1.85
CA MET A 27 14.43 16.76 -2.32
C MET A 27 14.64 17.76 -3.47
N PRO A 28 13.64 17.96 -4.35
CA PRO A 28 13.73 18.88 -5.48
C PRO A 28 13.93 20.34 -5.04
N ARG A 29 15.00 20.98 -5.53
CA ARG A 29 15.32 22.41 -5.32
C ARG A 29 15.73 23.06 -6.65
N ARG A 30 15.27 24.29 -6.89
CA ARG A 30 15.70 25.09 -8.05
C ARG A 30 17.19 25.45 -7.96
N GLY A 31 17.94 25.21 -9.05
CA GLY A 31 19.21 25.88 -9.32
C GLY A 31 20.51 25.09 -9.10
N THR A 32 20.56 24.05 -8.27
CA THR A 32 21.76 23.18 -8.13
C THR A 32 21.37 21.73 -7.85
N THR A 33 22.22 20.80 -8.31
CA THR A 33 21.92 19.37 -8.46
C THR A 33 22.49 18.46 -7.35
N PRO A 34 22.38 18.74 -6.03
CA PRO A 34 22.88 17.82 -5.01
C PRO A 34 21.92 16.65 -4.75
N GLN A 35 20.85 16.45 -5.54
CA GLN A 35 19.87 15.38 -5.34
C GLN A 35 20.52 13.99 -5.27
N ILE A 36 21.52 13.73 -6.13
CA ILE A 36 22.25 12.45 -6.15
C ILE A 36 23.08 12.29 -4.88
N VAL A 37 23.74 13.37 -4.43
CA VAL A 37 24.54 13.36 -3.20
C VAL A 37 23.64 13.11 -1.99
N GLY A 38 22.51 13.81 -1.88
CA GLY A 38 21.52 13.57 -0.83
C GLY A 38 20.97 12.14 -0.84
N ALA A 39 20.67 11.61 -2.02
CA ALA A 39 20.21 10.23 -2.17
C ALA A 39 21.27 9.20 -1.75
N LEU A 40 22.55 9.42 -2.10
CA LEU A 40 23.65 8.55 -1.66
C LEU A 40 23.86 8.60 -0.15
N VAL A 41 23.86 9.80 0.44
CA VAL A 41 23.96 9.99 1.89
C VAL A 41 22.79 9.31 2.61
N GLY A 42 21.57 9.50 2.11
CA GLY A 42 20.38 8.84 2.64
C GLY A 42 20.46 7.32 2.53
N ALA A 43 20.83 6.79 1.37
CA ALA A 43 20.98 5.35 1.15
C ALA A 43 22.03 4.73 2.07
N LEU A 44 23.16 5.42 2.28
CA LEU A 44 24.20 4.99 3.22
C LEU A 44 23.68 5.02 4.67
N ALA A 45 22.96 6.08 5.07
CA ALA A 45 22.35 6.17 6.40
C ALA A 45 21.39 5.00 6.66
N PHE A 46 20.45 4.79 5.75
CA PHE A 46 19.45 3.73 5.85
C PHE A 46 20.09 2.34 5.81
N GLY A 47 21.07 2.12 4.93
CA GLY A 47 21.82 0.87 4.86
C GLY A 47 22.58 0.56 6.15
N LEU A 48 23.22 1.58 6.76
CA LEU A 48 23.85 1.42 8.07
C LEU A 48 22.83 1.15 9.17
N ILE A 49 21.69 1.85 9.19
CA ILE A 49 20.61 1.58 10.16
C ILE A 49 20.15 0.14 10.08
N LEU A 50 19.90 -0.38 8.87
CA LEU A 50 19.49 -1.77 8.65
C LEU A 50 20.56 -2.76 9.12
N LEU A 51 21.84 -2.50 8.81
CA LEU A 51 22.95 -3.34 9.22
C LEU A 51 23.12 -3.35 10.74
N PHE A 52 23.09 -2.18 11.40
CA PHE A 52 23.18 -2.09 12.86
C PHE A 52 21.99 -2.78 13.54
N MET A 53 20.79 -2.63 13.01
CA MET A 53 19.60 -3.27 13.56
C MET A 53 19.64 -4.80 13.38
N GLY A 54 20.11 -5.28 12.22
CA GLY A 54 20.30 -6.71 11.95
C GLY A 54 21.38 -7.35 12.85
N LEU A 55 22.51 -6.67 13.04
CA LEU A 55 23.57 -7.12 13.96
C LEU A 55 23.08 -7.14 15.42
N LYS A 56 22.30 -6.14 15.83
CA LYS A 56 21.69 -6.11 17.16
C LYS A 56 20.72 -7.26 17.38
N ALA A 57 19.87 -7.56 16.40
CA ALA A 57 18.97 -8.71 16.45
C ALA A 57 19.76 -10.02 16.64
N ALA A 58 20.78 -10.25 15.82
CA ALA A 58 21.65 -11.44 15.92
C ALA A 58 22.35 -11.56 17.29
N SER A 59 22.72 -10.43 17.92
CA SER A 59 23.35 -10.43 19.25
C SER A 59 22.38 -10.74 20.41
N THR A 60 21.07 -10.53 20.21
CA THR A 60 20.05 -10.75 21.24
C THR A 60 19.59 -12.21 21.28
N GLU A 61 19.56 -12.88 20.13
CA GLU A 61 19.06 -14.26 19.97
C GLU A 61 20.17 -15.33 19.94
N GLY A 62 21.36 -15.03 20.48
CA GLY A 62 22.35 -16.08 20.79
C GLY A 62 23.33 -16.48 19.67
N GLY A 63 23.61 -15.63 18.67
CA GLY A 63 24.77 -15.85 17.78
C GLY A 63 24.69 -15.20 16.41
N VAL A 64 25.85 -14.99 15.78
CA VAL A 64 26.02 -14.48 14.40
C VAL A 64 25.41 -15.42 13.33
N SER A 65 24.96 -16.62 13.71
CA SER A 65 24.21 -17.52 12.83
C SER A 65 22.75 -17.09 12.59
N ASN A 66 22.19 -16.19 13.40
CA ASN A 66 20.82 -15.70 13.31
C ASN A 66 20.75 -14.32 12.64
N LEU A 67 21.49 -14.09 11.55
CA LEU A 67 21.23 -12.89 10.74
C LEU A 67 19.89 -13.06 10.00
N PRO A 68 19.11 -11.97 9.85
CA PRO A 68 17.97 -11.96 8.95
C PRO A 68 18.37 -12.45 7.55
N ASN A 69 17.46 -13.16 6.89
CA ASN A 69 17.66 -13.71 5.55
C ASN A 69 18.18 -12.62 4.59
N ILE A 70 19.10 -12.94 3.67
CA ILE A 70 19.61 -11.98 2.68
C ILE A 70 18.49 -11.29 1.90
N TYR A 71 17.39 -11.99 1.63
CA TYR A 71 16.21 -11.43 0.97
C TYR A 71 15.57 -10.28 1.76
N PHE A 72 15.64 -10.29 3.10
CA PHE A 72 15.16 -9.19 3.94
C PHE A 72 15.90 -7.88 3.61
N TYR A 73 17.22 -7.93 3.51
CA TYR A 73 18.03 -6.75 3.18
C TYR A 73 17.75 -6.25 1.75
N ILE A 74 17.58 -7.16 0.80
CA ILE A 74 17.25 -6.80 -0.58
C ILE A 74 15.89 -6.09 -0.65
N PHE A 75 14.84 -6.69 -0.09
CA PHE A 75 13.50 -6.11 -0.13
C PHE A 75 13.40 -4.81 0.68
N SER A 76 14.05 -4.71 1.85
CA SER A 76 14.06 -3.48 2.64
C SER A 76 14.81 -2.34 1.94
N LEU A 77 15.94 -2.60 1.28
CA LEU A 77 16.63 -1.58 0.49
C LEU A 77 15.81 -1.12 -0.71
N ILE A 78 15.14 -2.04 -1.41
CA ILE A 78 14.24 -1.68 -2.52
C ILE A 78 13.06 -0.85 -2.00
N ALA A 79 12.47 -1.22 -0.85
CA ALA A 79 11.37 -0.48 -0.25
C ALA A 79 11.77 0.95 0.15
N LEU A 80 12.91 1.11 0.84
CA LEU A 80 13.42 2.42 1.25
C LEU A 80 13.87 3.27 0.05
N GLY A 81 14.54 2.65 -0.93
CA GLY A 81 14.96 3.32 -2.16
C GLY A 81 13.77 3.76 -3.01
N GLY A 82 12.74 2.92 -3.11
CA GLY A 82 11.46 3.23 -3.73
C GLY A 82 10.79 4.41 -3.03
N ALA A 83 10.60 4.35 -1.71
CA ALA A 83 9.99 5.41 -0.92
C ALA A 83 10.73 6.75 -1.06
N LEU A 84 12.06 6.74 -1.05
CA LEU A 84 12.87 7.93 -1.31
C LEU A 84 12.62 8.49 -2.72
N ARG A 85 12.52 7.62 -3.73
CA ARG A 85 12.24 8.04 -5.11
C ARG A 85 10.80 8.53 -5.32
N VAL A 86 9.82 8.05 -4.57
CA VAL A 86 8.44 8.58 -4.60
C VAL A 86 8.42 10.09 -4.34
N ILE A 87 9.17 10.57 -3.35
CA ILE A 87 9.14 11.97 -2.91
C ILE A 87 10.17 12.87 -3.60
N THR A 88 11.15 12.29 -4.29
CA THR A 88 12.24 13.04 -4.95
C THR A 88 12.06 13.16 -6.46
N HIS A 89 11.20 12.34 -7.08
CA HIS A 89 11.01 12.37 -8.51
C HIS A 89 10.08 13.54 -8.91
N PRO A 90 10.48 14.41 -9.86
CA PRO A 90 9.72 15.62 -10.20
C PRO A 90 8.43 15.34 -10.96
N LYS A 91 8.33 14.18 -11.62
CA LYS A 91 7.15 13.76 -12.38
C LYS A 91 6.25 12.83 -11.54
N PRO A 92 5.00 13.21 -11.21
CA PRO A 92 4.13 12.44 -10.31
C PRO A 92 3.86 11.00 -10.75
N VAL A 93 3.74 10.76 -12.06
CA VAL A 93 3.51 9.42 -12.63
C VAL A 93 4.61 8.45 -12.22
N TYR A 94 5.88 8.85 -12.34
CA TYR A 94 7.00 8.01 -11.91
C TYR A 94 7.06 7.88 -10.39
N GLY A 95 6.68 8.93 -9.65
CA GLY A 95 6.53 8.85 -8.19
C GLY A 95 5.57 7.73 -7.76
N ALA A 96 4.41 7.64 -8.42
CA ALA A 96 3.46 6.56 -8.18
C ALA A 96 3.98 5.17 -8.60
N LEU A 97 4.76 5.06 -9.69
CA LEU A 97 5.42 3.80 -10.06
C LEU A 97 6.44 3.32 -9.01
N TYR A 98 7.24 4.25 -8.44
CA TYR A 98 8.14 3.92 -7.33
C TYR A 98 7.37 3.54 -6.05
N PHE A 99 6.16 4.06 -5.87
CA PHE A 99 5.31 3.68 -4.74
C PHE A 99 4.81 2.25 -4.92
N ILE A 100 4.38 1.86 -6.13
CA ILE A 100 4.05 0.47 -6.45
C ILE A 100 5.23 -0.46 -6.16
N LEU A 101 6.44 -0.09 -6.58
CA LEU A 101 7.65 -0.86 -6.30
C LEU A 101 7.86 -1.04 -4.78
N THR A 102 7.62 0.01 -3.98
CA THR A 102 7.72 -0.02 -2.51
C THR A 102 6.70 -0.99 -1.90
N VAL A 103 5.46 -0.97 -2.40
CA VAL A 103 4.39 -1.88 -1.95
C VAL A 103 4.72 -3.33 -2.29
N ILE A 104 5.22 -3.61 -3.50
CA ILE A 104 5.64 -4.96 -3.91
C ILE A 104 6.82 -5.44 -3.06
N ALA A 105 7.81 -4.59 -2.80
CA ALA A 105 8.94 -4.93 -1.94
C ALA A 105 8.48 -5.23 -0.50
N SER A 106 7.50 -4.47 0.01
CA SER A 106 6.89 -4.71 1.33
C SER A 106 6.11 -6.03 1.38
N ALA A 107 5.44 -6.43 0.29
CA ALA A 107 4.81 -7.75 0.18
C ALA A 107 5.86 -8.88 0.26
N GLY A 108 7.03 -8.70 -0.36
CA GLY A 108 8.16 -9.60 -0.20
C GLY A 108 8.62 -9.74 1.25
N LEU A 109 8.64 -8.65 2.02
CA LEU A 109 8.93 -8.69 3.46
C LEU A 109 7.87 -9.48 4.25
N PHE A 110 6.58 -9.37 3.90
CA PHE A 110 5.53 -10.17 4.53
C PHE A 110 5.62 -11.66 4.21
N LEU A 111 6.05 -12.03 3.00
CA LEU A 111 6.30 -13.44 2.66
C LEU A 111 7.42 -14.05 3.51
N ILE A 112 8.47 -13.28 3.80
CA ILE A 112 9.56 -13.73 4.69
C ILE A 112 9.05 -13.96 6.13
N LEU A 113 8.05 -13.20 6.56
CA LEU A 113 7.38 -13.37 7.86
C LEU A 113 6.29 -14.46 7.85
N SER A 114 6.20 -15.27 6.79
CA SER A 114 5.15 -16.29 6.61
C SER A 114 3.72 -15.72 6.66
N ALA A 115 3.56 -14.42 6.38
CA ALA A 115 2.29 -13.72 6.34
C ALA A 115 1.75 -13.67 4.91
N GLU A 116 1.48 -14.83 4.32
CA GLU A 116 1.08 -14.98 2.91
C GLU A 116 -0.21 -14.21 2.58
N PHE A 117 -1.24 -14.29 3.44
CA PHE A 117 -2.49 -13.58 3.19
C PHE A 117 -2.25 -12.07 3.12
N MET A 118 -1.49 -11.52 4.08
CA MET A 118 -1.18 -10.09 4.12
C MET A 118 -0.33 -9.65 2.92
N ALA A 119 0.62 -10.46 2.48
CA ALA A 119 1.41 -10.18 1.29
C ALA A 119 0.54 -10.08 0.04
N PHE A 120 -0.32 -11.07 -0.23
CA PHE A 120 -1.21 -11.05 -1.39
C PHE A 120 -2.28 -9.95 -1.29
N ALA A 121 -2.86 -9.72 -0.10
CA ALA A 121 -3.82 -8.65 0.13
C ALA A 121 -3.18 -7.28 -0.14
N LEU A 122 -1.94 -7.06 0.29
CA LEU A 122 -1.20 -5.83 0.01
C LEU A 122 -1.01 -5.62 -1.50
N VAL A 123 -0.67 -6.67 -2.24
CA VAL A 123 -0.50 -6.58 -3.71
C VAL A 123 -1.84 -6.34 -4.40
N ILE A 124 -2.88 -7.13 -4.12
CA ILE A 124 -4.17 -7.04 -4.82
C ILE A 124 -4.86 -5.70 -4.53
N VAL A 125 -4.92 -5.29 -3.26
CA VAL A 125 -5.66 -4.10 -2.84
C VAL A 125 -4.85 -2.83 -3.06
N TYR A 126 -3.62 -2.76 -2.55
CA TYR A 126 -2.83 -1.53 -2.63
C TYR A 126 -2.16 -1.40 -3.99
N ALA A 127 -1.30 -2.34 -4.37
CA ALA A 127 -0.57 -2.23 -5.65
C ALA A 127 -1.50 -2.38 -6.86
N GLY A 128 -2.51 -3.25 -6.77
CA GLY A 128 -3.49 -3.52 -7.80
C GLY A 128 -4.54 -2.42 -7.88
N ALA A 129 -5.56 -2.46 -7.01
CA ALA A 129 -6.69 -1.54 -7.15
C ALA A 129 -6.32 -0.07 -6.87
N ILE A 130 -5.82 0.25 -5.68
CA ILE A 130 -5.68 1.64 -5.22
C ILE A 130 -4.63 2.40 -6.04
N LEU A 131 -3.42 1.84 -6.18
CA LEU A 131 -2.33 2.55 -6.85
C LEU A 131 -2.49 2.62 -8.36
N ILE A 132 -3.07 1.61 -9.00
CA ILE A 132 -3.37 1.70 -10.44
C ILE A 132 -4.47 2.73 -10.68
N THR A 133 -5.54 2.75 -9.86
CA THR A 133 -6.55 3.82 -9.94
C THR A 133 -5.93 5.20 -9.74
N TYR A 134 -5.04 5.35 -8.76
CA TYR A 134 -4.34 6.60 -8.51
C TYR A 134 -3.45 7.01 -9.70
N LEU A 135 -2.73 6.08 -10.31
CA LEU A 135 -1.95 6.32 -11.52
C LEU A 135 -2.81 6.80 -12.69
N PHE A 136 -3.96 6.14 -12.93
CA PHE A 136 -4.90 6.56 -13.96
C PHE A 136 -5.42 7.97 -13.70
N VAL A 137 -5.77 8.29 -12.44
CA VAL A 137 -6.24 9.63 -12.05
C VAL A 137 -5.16 10.69 -12.29
N ILE A 138 -3.91 10.44 -11.89
CA ILE A 138 -2.80 11.38 -12.15
C ILE A 138 -2.63 11.57 -13.66
N MET A 139 -2.61 10.49 -14.43
CA MET A 139 -2.38 10.55 -15.87
C MET A 139 -3.49 11.30 -16.63
N LEU A 140 -4.74 11.20 -16.17
CA LEU A 140 -5.85 12.00 -16.71
C LEU A 140 -5.80 13.47 -16.27
N ALA A 141 -5.25 13.74 -15.09
CA ALA A 141 -5.13 15.09 -14.56
C ALA A 141 -3.92 15.87 -15.13
N THR A 142 -2.90 15.18 -15.65
CA THR A 142 -1.74 15.81 -16.28
C THR A 142 -2.11 16.41 -17.63
N GLN A 143 -1.84 17.72 -17.80
CA GLN A 143 -2.08 18.44 -19.05
C GLN A 143 -1.10 17.98 -20.13
N ALA A 144 -1.61 17.72 -21.34
CA ALA A 144 -0.76 17.43 -22.49
C ALA A 144 -0.01 18.72 -22.90
N PRO A 145 1.31 18.67 -23.16
CA PRO A 145 2.04 19.82 -23.67
C PRO A 145 1.43 20.32 -24.98
N GLU A 146 1.20 21.63 -25.11
CA GLU A 146 0.81 22.21 -26.40
C GLU A 146 1.96 22.05 -27.42
N GLU A 147 1.63 21.75 -28.68
CA GLU A 147 2.62 21.54 -29.74
C GLU A 147 3.59 22.72 -29.84
N GLY A 148 4.88 22.46 -29.58
CA GLY A 148 5.95 23.45 -29.69
C GLY A 148 6.35 24.17 -28.39
N GLN A 149 5.73 23.84 -27.25
CA GLN A 149 6.16 24.31 -25.93
C GLN A 149 6.83 23.16 -25.15
N ASP A 150 7.96 23.44 -24.49
CA ASP A 150 8.56 22.50 -23.54
C ASP A 150 7.52 22.16 -22.46
N GLU A 151 7.49 20.90 -21.98
CA GLU A 151 6.64 20.47 -20.87
C GLU A 151 6.96 21.29 -19.61
N VAL A 152 6.27 22.40 -19.40
CA VAL A 152 6.42 23.27 -18.24
C VAL A 152 5.83 22.54 -17.05
N LEU A 153 6.66 21.77 -16.34
CA LEU A 153 6.29 21.17 -15.07
C LEU A 153 5.82 22.27 -14.12
N ALA A 154 4.71 22.01 -13.43
CA ALA A 154 4.17 22.99 -12.51
C ALA A 154 5.18 23.27 -11.39
N ASP A 155 5.23 24.52 -10.92
CA ASP A 155 6.24 24.95 -9.94
C ASP A 155 6.19 24.14 -8.63
N TYR A 156 5.00 23.64 -8.28
CA TYR A 156 4.79 22.80 -7.11
C TYR A 156 5.37 21.38 -7.25
N ASP A 157 5.58 20.88 -8.47
CA ASP A 157 6.13 19.54 -8.73
C ASP A 157 7.67 19.55 -8.73
N VAL A 158 8.28 20.68 -9.10
CA VAL A 158 9.74 20.81 -9.23
C VAL A 158 10.43 21.43 -8.02
N SER A 159 9.68 22.08 -7.12
CA SER A 159 10.21 22.77 -5.96
C SER A 159 9.50 22.34 -4.67
N ALA A 160 10.23 21.69 -3.76
CA ALA A 160 9.70 21.44 -2.42
C ALA A 160 9.56 22.77 -1.65
N ARG A 161 8.40 23.04 -1.06
CA ARG A 161 8.12 24.29 -0.31
C ARG A 161 9.04 24.44 0.90
N GLU A 162 9.12 23.42 1.74
CA GLU A 162 9.91 23.44 2.98
C GLU A 162 10.62 22.09 3.25
N PRO A 163 11.63 21.72 2.45
CA PRO A 163 12.26 20.39 2.52
C PRO A 163 12.95 20.14 3.86
N ILE A 164 13.65 21.14 4.42
CA ILE A 164 14.40 20.98 5.66
C ILE A 164 13.45 20.75 6.84
N ALA A 165 12.39 21.56 6.96
CA ALA A 165 11.41 21.42 8.03
C ALA A 165 10.71 20.05 7.96
N ALA A 166 10.28 19.62 6.77
CA ALA A 166 9.65 18.32 6.57
C ALA A 166 10.57 17.16 6.96
N SER A 167 11.85 17.18 6.57
CA SER A 167 12.82 16.15 6.97
C SER A 167 13.09 16.16 8.48
N VAL A 168 13.25 17.32 9.10
CA VAL A 168 13.49 17.41 10.55
C VAL A 168 12.30 16.86 11.32
N VAL A 169 11.07 17.26 10.98
CA VAL A 169 9.85 16.77 11.64
C VAL A 169 9.68 15.26 11.45
N GLY A 170 9.86 14.76 10.22
CA GLY A 170 9.74 13.34 9.92
C GLY A 170 10.75 12.49 10.68
N PHE A 171 12.03 12.88 10.69
CA PHE A 171 13.06 12.13 11.41
C PHE A 171 13.01 12.31 12.93
N LEU A 172 12.49 13.45 13.42
CA LEU A 172 12.18 13.61 14.84
C LEU A 172 11.11 12.61 15.28
N LEU A 173 10.03 12.44 14.48
CA LEU A 173 9.03 11.42 14.74
C LEU A 173 9.63 10.01 14.74
N ILE A 174 10.47 9.68 13.75
CA ILE A 174 11.18 8.39 13.71
C ILE A 174 12.07 8.21 14.95
N ALA A 175 12.78 9.25 15.39
CA ALA A 175 13.62 9.19 16.59
C ALA A 175 12.78 8.95 17.86
N VAL A 176 11.61 9.57 17.97
CA VAL A 176 10.67 9.33 19.08
C VAL A 176 10.16 7.88 19.05
N LEU A 177 9.70 7.40 17.89
CA LEU A 177 9.24 6.01 17.73
C LEU A 177 10.36 5.01 18.03
N THR A 178 11.57 5.29 17.57
CA THR A 178 12.78 4.50 17.87
C THR A 178 13.03 4.43 19.38
N THR A 179 12.88 5.56 20.08
CA THR A 179 13.01 5.63 21.54
C THR A 179 11.94 4.79 22.25
N MET A 180 10.68 4.92 21.83
CA MET A 180 9.57 4.14 22.37
C MET A 180 9.76 2.65 22.12
N MET A 181 10.21 2.28 20.92
CA MET A 181 10.47 0.89 20.57
C MET A 181 11.58 0.31 21.45
N PHE A 182 12.70 1.00 21.64
CA PHE A 182 13.82 0.45 22.42
C PHE A 182 13.67 0.55 23.95
N ARG A 183 12.89 1.49 24.47
CA ARG A 183 12.66 1.63 25.92
C ARG A 183 11.37 0.97 26.39
N GLY A 184 10.34 0.97 25.56
CA GLY A 184 9.00 0.50 25.90
C GLY A 184 8.75 -0.98 25.61
N THR A 185 9.30 -1.53 24.52
CA THR A 185 9.04 -2.94 24.15
C THR A 185 9.56 -3.93 25.19
N SER A 186 10.67 -3.62 25.86
CA SER A 186 11.23 -4.49 26.91
C SER A 186 10.38 -4.54 28.20
N GLN A 187 9.41 -3.63 28.34
CA GLN A 187 8.50 -3.56 29.48
C GLN A 187 7.14 -4.21 29.19
N LEU A 188 6.86 -4.51 27.92
CA LEU A 188 5.60 -5.15 27.54
C LEU A 188 5.73 -6.66 27.74
N PRO A 189 4.72 -7.32 28.35
CA PRO A 189 4.62 -8.77 28.32
C PRO A 189 4.69 -9.24 26.86
N ALA A 190 5.57 -10.19 26.56
CA ALA A 190 5.61 -10.79 25.24
C ALA A 190 4.20 -11.36 24.93
N PRO A 191 3.64 -11.09 23.73
CA PRO A 191 2.39 -11.74 23.32
C PRO A 191 2.57 -13.25 23.44
N ALA A 192 1.58 -13.93 24.04
CA ALA A 192 1.60 -15.38 24.08
C ALA A 192 1.75 -15.90 22.64
N PRO A 193 2.68 -16.83 22.36
CA PRO A 193 2.82 -17.39 21.03
C PRO A 193 1.48 -17.99 20.62
N VAL A 194 0.98 -17.62 19.44
CA VAL A 194 -0.28 -18.15 18.93
C VAL A 194 -0.11 -19.65 18.76
N ASN A 195 -0.70 -20.42 19.66
CA ASN A 195 -0.59 -21.86 19.64
C ASN A 195 -1.51 -22.39 18.53
N GLN A 196 -0.93 -22.80 17.41
CA GLN A 196 -1.69 -23.31 16.26
C GLN A 196 -2.54 -24.54 16.66
N ASN A 197 -2.11 -25.28 17.68
CA ASN A 197 -2.87 -26.40 18.22
C ASN A 197 -4.12 -25.93 18.99
N GLU A 198 -4.07 -24.80 19.70
CA GLU A 198 -5.28 -24.22 20.31
C GLU A 198 -6.28 -23.78 19.24
N LEU A 199 -5.80 -23.23 18.12
CA LEU A 199 -6.65 -22.90 16.99
C LEU A 199 -7.30 -24.15 16.39
N LEU A 200 -6.54 -25.23 16.21
CA LEU A 200 -7.06 -26.52 15.76
C LEU A 200 -8.12 -27.11 16.70
N ALA A 201 -7.95 -26.93 18.02
CA ALA A 201 -8.92 -27.40 19.00
C ALA A 201 -10.30 -26.76 18.80
N SER A 202 -10.33 -25.56 18.23
CA SER A 202 -11.57 -24.86 17.90
C SER A 202 -12.13 -25.16 16.50
N MET A 203 -11.49 -26.04 15.72
CA MET A 203 -11.88 -26.45 14.38
C MET A 203 -12.23 -27.95 14.29
N PRO A 204 -13.24 -28.45 15.03
CA PRO A 204 -13.51 -29.88 15.17
C PRO A 204 -13.77 -30.58 13.83
N ARG A 205 -14.56 -29.95 12.94
CA ARG A 205 -14.88 -30.51 11.62
C ARG A 205 -13.67 -30.69 10.71
N LYS A 206 -12.66 -29.82 10.85
CA LYS A 206 -11.43 -29.95 10.07
C LYS A 206 -10.63 -31.17 10.55
N VAL A 207 -10.51 -31.31 11.86
CA VAL A 207 -9.81 -32.44 12.49
C VAL A 207 -10.49 -33.76 12.09
N GLU A 208 -11.81 -33.85 12.23
CA GLU A 208 -12.59 -35.03 11.83
C GLU A 208 -12.38 -35.36 10.36
N ARG A 209 -12.53 -34.37 9.46
CA ARG A 209 -12.38 -34.58 8.02
C ARG A 209 -10.97 -35.05 7.66
N ALA A 210 -9.92 -34.46 8.21
CA ALA A 210 -8.54 -34.85 7.93
C ALA A 210 -8.24 -36.29 8.40
N LEU A 211 -8.74 -36.68 9.57
CA LEU A 211 -8.57 -38.03 10.10
C LEU A 211 -9.41 -39.07 9.35
N LEU A 212 -10.60 -38.70 8.88
CA LEU A 212 -11.45 -39.56 8.05
C LEU A 212 -10.81 -39.82 6.68
N THR A 213 -10.34 -38.78 5.99
CA THR A 213 -9.71 -38.91 4.66
C THR A 213 -8.47 -39.81 4.69
N THR A 214 -7.73 -39.80 5.80
CA THR A 214 -6.53 -40.62 5.99
C THR A 214 -6.80 -42.00 6.58
N GLY A 215 -8.07 -42.33 6.86
CA GLY A 215 -8.47 -43.63 7.41
C GLY A 215 -8.02 -43.85 8.87
N LYS A 216 -7.66 -42.80 9.60
CA LYS A 216 -7.27 -42.87 11.02
C LYS A 216 -8.48 -43.01 11.95
N ILE A 217 -9.67 -42.60 11.50
CA ILE A 217 -10.95 -42.75 12.21
C ILE A 217 -12.03 -43.28 11.27
N ALA A 218 -13.08 -43.89 11.81
CA ALA A 218 -14.21 -44.44 11.06
C ALA A 218 -15.39 -43.45 10.97
N GLU A 219 -16.27 -43.66 10.00
CA GLU A 219 -17.48 -42.86 9.84
C GLU A 219 -18.40 -43.04 11.06
N GLY A 220 -18.63 -41.95 11.81
CA GLY A 220 -19.38 -41.95 13.07
C GLY A 220 -18.54 -41.60 14.31
N ASP A 221 -17.22 -41.63 14.20
CA ASP A 221 -16.30 -41.15 15.24
C ASP A 221 -16.32 -39.61 15.29
N LYS A 222 -16.28 -39.02 16.50
CA LYS A 222 -16.38 -37.57 16.71
C LYS A 222 -15.18 -36.99 17.44
N PHE A 223 -14.80 -35.78 17.09
CA PHE A 223 -13.81 -35.02 17.83
C PHE A 223 -14.37 -34.63 19.21
N GLU A 224 -13.62 -34.97 20.27
CA GLU A 224 -14.00 -34.62 21.64
C GLU A 224 -13.16 -33.44 22.14
N SER A 225 -11.83 -33.56 22.10
CA SER A 225 -10.94 -32.47 22.50
C SER A 225 -9.54 -32.65 21.91
N LEU A 226 -8.78 -31.56 21.93
CA LEU A 226 -7.36 -31.54 21.62
C LEU A 226 -6.64 -30.95 22.84
N ASP A 227 -5.77 -31.75 23.45
CA ASP A 227 -4.87 -31.27 24.49
C ASP A 227 -3.68 -30.59 23.81
N ALA A 228 -3.71 -29.26 23.81
CA ALA A 228 -2.67 -28.42 23.20
C ALA A 228 -1.34 -28.44 23.97
N ALA A 229 -1.32 -28.89 25.23
CA ALA A 229 -0.10 -29.05 26.00
C ALA A 229 0.55 -30.42 25.76
N ALA A 230 -0.26 -31.47 25.63
CA ALA A 230 0.21 -32.82 25.32
C ALA A 230 0.39 -33.08 23.81
N ASN A 231 -0.13 -32.20 22.94
CA ASN A 231 -0.20 -32.36 21.48
C ASN A 231 -0.89 -33.66 21.05
N VAL A 232 -2.06 -33.91 21.62
CA VAL A 232 -2.80 -35.17 21.45
C VAL A 232 -4.27 -34.91 21.16
N ILE A 233 -4.80 -35.54 20.11
CA ILE A 233 -6.22 -35.49 19.75
C ILE A 233 -6.96 -36.64 20.41
N ILE A 234 -8.10 -36.33 21.01
CA ILE A 234 -9.00 -37.31 21.62
C ILE A 234 -10.27 -37.39 20.76
N ILE A 235 -10.51 -38.58 20.22
CA ILE A 235 -11.66 -38.92 19.39
C ILE A 235 -12.57 -39.87 20.16
N LYS A 236 -13.86 -39.57 20.19
CA LYS A 236 -14.89 -40.47 20.71
C LYS A 236 -15.38 -41.37 19.58
N LYS A 237 -15.11 -42.67 19.70
CA LYS A 237 -15.58 -43.66 18.74
C LYS A 237 -17.10 -43.88 18.85
N ALA A 238 -17.69 -44.42 17.79
CA ALA A 238 -19.12 -44.78 17.76
C ALA A 238 -19.52 -45.78 18.87
N ASP A 239 -18.58 -46.61 19.34
CA ASP A 239 -18.75 -47.55 20.46
C ASP A 239 -18.63 -46.90 21.85
N GLY A 240 -18.35 -45.59 21.91
CA GLY A 240 -18.16 -44.82 23.14
C GLY A 240 -16.77 -44.87 23.74
N THR A 241 -15.82 -45.60 23.13
CA THR A 241 -14.42 -45.62 23.57
C THR A 241 -13.67 -44.37 23.10
N LEU A 242 -12.65 -43.97 23.86
CA LEU A 242 -11.79 -42.85 23.50
C LEU A 242 -10.54 -43.35 22.77
N LEU A 243 -10.29 -42.80 21.59
CA LEU A 243 -9.08 -43.01 20.81
C LEU A 243 -8.18 -41.78 20.94
N THR A 244 -6.94 -42.02 21.30
CA THR A 244 -5.93 -40.99 21.52
C THR A 244 -4.93 -41.03 20.38
N ILE A 245 -4.81 -39.94 19.62
CA ILE A 245 -3.94 -39.85 18.43
C ILE A 245 -2.80 -38.85 18.72
N PRO A 246 -1.53 -39.31 18.80
CA PRO A 246 -0.38 -38.44 19.03
C PRO A 246 -0.06 -37.59 17.79
N GLN A 247 0.61 -36.45 17.99
CA GLN A 247 1.00 -35.52 16.92
C GLN A 247 1.78 -36.17 15.77
N THR A 248 2.57 -37.20 16.06
CA THR A 248 3.34 -37.96 15.05
C THR A 248 2.46 -38.64 13.99
N ASP A 249 1.20 -38.91 14.33
CA ASP A 249 0.22 -39.56 13.47
C ASP A 249 -0.73 -38.56 12.78
N TRP A 250 -0.53 -37.25 12.97
CA TRP A 250 -1.40 -36.23 12.39
C TRP A 250 -1.16 -36.10 10.88
N PRO A 251 -2.23 -36.13 10.08
CA PRO A 251 -2.16 -35.80 8.65
C PRO A 251 -1.64 -34.38 8.38
N GLU A 252 -0.85 -34.20 7.32
CA GLU A 252 -0.38 -32.85 6.89
C GLU A 252 -1.55 -31.91 6.54
N GLU A 253 -2.64 -32.46 5.98
CA GLU A 253 -3.88 -31.70 5.65
C GLU A 253 -4.54 -31.04 6.87
N MET A 254 -4.20 -31.49 8.08
CA MET A 254 -4.72 -30.92 9.31
C MET A 254 -4.11 -29.55 9.60
N ALA A 255 -2.92 -29.23 9.09
CA ALA A 255 -2.26 -27.95 9.35
C ALA A 255 -3.14 -26.75 8.95
N VAL A 256 -3.24 -25.75 9.82
CA VAL A 256 -4.02 -24.54 9.55
C VAL A 256 -3.21 -23.60 8.67
N THR A 257 -3.75 -23.26 7.50
CA THR A 257 -3.11 -22.28 6.60
C THR A 257 -3.30 -20.86 7.12
N ASN A 258 -2.44 -19.92 6.73
CA ASN A 258 -2.53 -18.54 7.23
C ASN A 258 -3.85 -17.82 6.83
N PRO A 259 -4.35 -17.92 5.57
CA PRO A 259 -5.66 -17.38 5.19
C PRO A 259 -6.81 -17.97 5.99
N GLU A 260 -6.75 -19.28 6.27
CA GLU A 260 -7.77 -19.98 7.03
C GLU A 260 -7.78 -19.54 8.49
N ALA A 261 -6.61 -19.42 9.11
CA ALA A 261 -6.47 -18.91 10.47
C ALA A 261 -7.05 -17.50 10.60
N LEU A 262 -6.73 -16.61 9.65
CA LEU A 262 -7.26 -15.26 9.63
C LEU A 262 -8.78 -15.26 9.47
N GLY A 263 -9.31 -16.01 8.50
CA GLY A 263 -10.75 -16.09 8.24
C GLY A 263 -11.53 -16.59 9.46
N PHE A 264 -11.02 -17.63 10.12
CA PHE A 264 -11.62 -18.17 11.33
C PHE A 264 -11.60 -17.16 12.49
N ASN A 265 -10.46 -16.51 12.73
CA ASN A 265 -10.35 -15.51 13.80
C ASN A 265 -11.24 -14.29 13.53
N LEU A 266 -11.29 -13.79 12.29
CA LEU A 266 -12.17 -12.68 11.92
C LEU A 266 -13.64 -13.00 12.15
N LEU A 267 -14.10 -14.18 11.76
CA LEU A 267 -15.49 -14.59 11.93
C LEU A 267 -15.84 -14.91 13.39
N ARG A 268 -14.90 -15.47 14.16
CA ARG A 268 -15.14 -15.90 15.55
C ARG A 268 -15.02 -14.74 16.54
N GLU A 269 -13.95 -13.97 16.47
CA GLU A 269 -13.61 -12.94 17.47
C GLU A 269 -14.05 -11.54 17.02
N HIS A 270 -14.16 -11.29 15.72
CA HIS A 270 -14.39 -9.96 15.16
C HIS A 270 -15.55 -9.85 14.15
N PRO A 271 -16.71 -10.51 14.35
CA PRO A 271 -17.82 -10.46 13.39
C PRO A 271 -18.32 -9.02 13.17
N GLY A 272 -18.41 -8.21 14.23
CA GLY A 272 -18.84 -6.81 14.12
C GLY A 272 -17.90 -5.94 13.29
N THR A 273 -16.60 -6.23 13.28
CA THR A 273 -15.62 -5.49 12.46
C THR A 273 -15.88 -5.71 10.97
N ILE A 274 -16.30 -6.91 10.57
CA ILE A 274 -16.66 -7.24 9.18
C ILE A 274 -17.91 -6.46 8.76
N GLU A 275 -18.93 -6.41 9.62
CA GLU A 275 -20.16 -5.66 9.35
C GLU A 275 -19.87 -4.16 9.19
N ILE A 276 -19.09 -3.59 10.11
CA ILE A 276 -18.68 -2.17 10.07
C ILE A 276 -17.90 -1.88 8.79
N ALA A 277 -16.94 -2.75 8.42
CA ALA A 277 -16.21 -2.60 7.16
C ALA A 277 -17.14 -2.62 5.95
N GLY A 278 -18.14 -3.50 5.93
CA GLY A 278 -19.16 -3.54 4.88
C GLY A 278 -19.96 -2.25 4.77
N VAL A 279 -20.39 -1.68 5.90
CA VAL A 279 -21.10 -0.39 5.93
C VAL A 279 -20.22 0.77 5.46
N ILE A 280 -18.94 0.79 5.86
CA ILE A 280 -17.98 1.81 5.41
C ILE A 280 -17.80 1.73 3.89
N LEU A 281 -17.65 0.53 3.32
CA LEU A 281 -17.51 0.33 1.87
C LEU A 281 -18.77 0.79 1.12
N LEU A 282 -19.95 0.47 1.65
CA LEU A 282 -21.22 0.94 1.10
C LEU A 282 -21.27 2.49 1.07
N MET A 283 -20.97 3.13 2.20
CA MET A 283 -20.96 4.59 2.31
C MET A 283 -19.92 5.24 1.41
N ALA A 284 -18.74 4.64 1.27
CA ALA A 284 -17.69 5.11 0.37
C ALA A 284 -18.15 5.09 -1.10
N MET A 285 -18.80 4.00 -1.54
CA MET A 285 -19.35 3.90 -2.89
C MET A 285 -20.46 4.93 -3.14
N LEU A 286 -21.42 5.05 -2.23
CA LEU A 286 -22.49 6.06 -2.33
C LEU A 286 -21.92 7.48 -2.37
N GLY A 287 -20.96 7.80 -1.49
CA GLY A 287 -20.30 9.09 -1.45
C GLY A 287 -19.56 9.42 -2.74
N ALA A 288 -18.80 8.47 -3.29
CA ALA A 288 -18.09 8.64 -4.56
C ALA A 288 -19.05 8.90 -5.74
N VAL A 289 -20.16 8.16 -5.82
CA VAL A 289 -21.16 8.30 -6.90
C VAL A 289 -21.92 9.63 -6.80
N VAL A 290 -22.34 10.03 -5.59
CA VAL A 290 -23.06 11.29 -5.40
C VAL A 290 -22.15 12.49 -5.70
N LEU A 291 -20.89 12.43 -5.27
CA LEU A 291 -19.92 13.50 -5.51
C LEU A 291 -19.59 13.65 -7.00
N SER A 292 -19.36 12.54 -7.71
CA SER A 292 -19.04 12.59 -9.14
C SER A 292 -20.20 13.14 -9.97
N ARG A 293 -21.46 12.76 -9.65
CA ARG A 293 -22.63 13.30 -10.36
C ARG A 293 -22.84 14.79 -10.12
N LYS A 294 -22.59 15.27 -8.90
CA LYS A 294 -22.72 16.69 -8.56
C LYS A 294 -21.69 17.55 -9.30
N GLN A 295 -20.45 17.07 -9.46
CA GLN A 295 -19.42 17.78 -10.22
C GLN A 295 -19.82 17.95 -11.69
N VAL A 296 -20.38 16.91 -12.31
CA VAL A 296 -20.86 16.99 -13.70
C VAL A 296 -21.95 18.05 -13.87
N GLN A 297 -22.91 18.12 -12.94
CA GLN A 297 -23.97 19.13 -12.99
C GLN A 297 -23.44 20.55 -12.84
N LEU A 298 -22.51 20.79 -11.91
CA LEU A 298 -21.89 22.10 -11.72
C LEU A 298 -21.11 22.57 -12.95
N ASP A 299 -20.39 21.65 -13.60
CA ASP A 299 -19.66 21.95 -14.84
C ASP A 299 -20.61 22.26 -16.02
N GLU A 300 -21.74 21.57 -16.12
CA GLU A 300 -22.78 21.85 -17.12
C GLU A 300 -23.43 23.22 -16.88
N ASP A 301 -23.80 23.55 -15.64
CA ASP A 301 -24.39 24.83 -15.27
C ASP A 301 -23.42 25.99 -15.53
N ALA A 302 -22.13 25.82 -15.19
CA ALA A 302 -21.10 26.82 -15.44
C ALA A 302 -20.88 27.05 -16.95
N LYS A 303 -20.92 25.99 -17.77
CA LYS A 303 -20.87 26.12 -19.24
C LYS A 303 -22.11 26.82 -19.78
N ALA A 304 -23.30 26.47 -19.30
CA ALA A 304 -24.54 27.12 -19.71
C ALA A 304 -24.52 28.62 -19.38
N ALA A 305 -24.09 29.01 -18.18
CA ALA A 305 -23.95 30.40 -17.78
C ALA A 305 -22.95 31.18 -18.67
N ARG A 306 -21.82 30.56 -19.05
CA ARG A 306 -20.87 31.17 -20.00
C ARG A 306 -21.47 31.39 -21.38
N VAL A 307 -22.24 30.43 -21.89
CA VAL A 307 -22.92 30.56 -23.19
C VAL A 307 -23.92 31.72 -23.16
N THR A 308 -24.73 31.83 -22.10
CA THR A 308 -25.66 32.95 -21.94
C THR A 308 -24.93 34.29 -21.83
N GLN A 309 -23.81 34.36 -21.12
CA GLN A 309 -23.01 35.58 -21.01
C GLN A 309 -22.41 36.01 -22.36
N LEU A 310 -21.96 35.07 -23.19
CA LEU A 310 -21.46 35.34 -24.53
C LEU A 310 -22.58 35.80 -25.48
N ALA A 311 -23.78 35.23 -25.37
CA ALA A 311 -24.94 35.66 -26.14
C ALA A 311 -25.36 37.12 -25.84
N HIS A 312 -25.12 37.61 -24.63
CA HIS A 312 -25.36 39.02 -24.28
C HIS A 312 -24.27 40.00 -24.76
N LEU A 313 -23.10 39.49 -25.16
CA LEU A 313 -21.98 40.30 -25.65
C LEU A 313 -21.96 40.44 -27.19
N ASP A 314 -22.83 39.72 -27.90
CA ASP A 314 -23.01 39.84 -29.35
C ASP A 314 -24.37 40.50 -29.68
N PRO A 315 -24.41 41.82 -29.93
CA PRO A 315 -25.66 42.55 -30.18
C PRO A 315 -26.32 42.21 -31.54
N GLY A 316 -25.69 41.35 -32.35
CA GLY A 316 -26.11 41.09 -33.73
C GLY A 316 -27.07 39.92 -33.94
N ASN A 317 -27.40 39.14 -32.90
CA ASN A 317 -28.14 37.89 -33.06
C ASN A 317 -29.30 37.76 -32.05
N GLU A 318 -30.25 38.70 -32.09
CA GLU A 318 -31.53 38.50 -31.40
C GLU A 318 -32.33 37.38 -32.08
N PRO A 319 -32.74 36.32 -31.35
CA PRO A 319 -33.56 35.26 -31.90
C PRO A 319 -34.99 35.76 -32.07
N GLY A 320 -35.28 36.44 -33.17
CA GLY A 320 -36.65 36.90 -33.44
C GLY A 320 -36.91 37.82 -34.61
N VAL A 321 -35.91 38.34 -35.33
CA VAL A 321 -36.16 39.30 -36.43
C VAL A 321 -35.61 38.77 -37.74
N GLN A 322 -36.48 38.15 -38.54
CA GLN A 322 -36.25 37.99 -39.97
C GLN A 322 -36.25 39.39 -40.59
N SER A 323 -35.08 39.88 -41.02
CA SER A 323 -34.98 41.12 -41.81
C SER A 323 -35.56 40.88 -43.20
N PRO A 324 -36.62 41.59 -43.61
CA PRO A 324 -37.21 41.49 -44.92
C PRO A 324 -36.58 42.56 -45.80
N LEU A 325 -35.56 42.25 -46.61
CA LEU A 325 -35.11 43.07 -47.74
C LEU A 325 -33.92 42.40 -48.43
N GLU A 326 -34.20 41.53 -49.40
CA GLU A 326 -33.35 41.38 -50.60
C GLU A 326 -34.22 40.78 -51.71
N LEU A 327 -35.08 41.65 -52.27
CA LEU A 327 -35.82 41.41 -53.50
C LEU A 327 -35.20 42.31 -54.58
N GLY A 328 -34.46 41.74 -55.53
CA GLY A 328 -33.88 42.54 -56.61
C GLY A 328 -32.83 41.85 -57.50
N SER A 329 -33.17 40.69 -58.08
CA SER A 329 -33.21 40.36 -59.52
C SER A 329 -32.10 40.87 -60.52
N PRO A 330 -31.94 40.24 -61.71
CA PRO A 330 -30.66 39.71 -62.19
C PRO A 330 -30.19 40.27 -63.57
N THR A 331 -28.89 40.25 -63.90
CA THR A 331 -28.44 40.27 -65.32
C THR A 331 -26.97 39.87 -65.55
N SER A 332 -26.78 38.98 -66.55
CA SER A 332 -25.71 38.90 -67.59
C SER A 332 -24.24 38.66 -67.18
N ASN A 333 -23.40 37.87 -67.84
CA ASN A 333 -23.41 36.83 -68.89
C ASN A 333 -21.94 36.31 -68.96
N PRO A 334 -21.61 35.14 -69.57
CA PRO A 334 -20.38 34.41 -69.33
C PRO A 334 -19.31 34.61 -70.44
N THR A 335 -18.08 34.27 -70.09
CA THR A 335 -16.95 33.88 -70.97
C THR A 335 -16.03 33.03 -70.09
N GLY A 336 -15.55 31.83 -70.39
CA GLY A 336 -15.37 31.09 -71.64
C GLY A 336 -13.96 30.46 -71.61
N GLY A 337 -13.85 29.16 -71.91
CA GLY A 337 -12.59 28.44 -72.21
C GLY A 337 -11.96 27.71 -71.00
N ALA A 338 -11.93 26.38 -70.88
CA ALA A 338 -11.40 25.30 -71.73
C ALA A 338 -9.93 24.94 -71.45
N ALA A 339 -9.70 23.62 -71.36
CA ALA A 339 -8.42 22.90 -71.29
C ALA A 339 -7.64 23.09 -69.97
N SER A 340 -7.12 22.07 -69.29
CA SER A 340 -6.76 20.69 -69.63
C SER A 340 -6.57 19.89 -68.35
#